data_AF-A0A0J1B679-F1
#
_entry.id   AF-A0A0J1B679-F1
#
_cell.length_a   1.000
_cell.length_b   1.000
_cell.length_c   1.000
_cell.angle_alpha   90.00
_cell.angle_beta   90.00
_cell.angle_gamma   90.00
#
_symmetry.space_group_name_H-M   'P 1'
#
loop_
_entity.id
_entity.type
_entity.pdbx_description
1 polymer ?
#
loop_
_entity_poly.entity_id
_entity_poly.type
_entity_poly.pdbx_seq_one_letter_code
_entity_poly.pdbx_strand_id
1 'polypeptide(L)'
;MSAPEPIITPTPSIQPVIRSRVLPRISFRMMMAITAVAALLAAITRAAGNGAVFAKAALAALGFFAAFFAIAAFAFLVSWLVARLTIGRVDQSRQGSPFAKDELPPQLLKPREREL
;
A
#
# COMPACT_ATOMS: atom_id res chain seq x y z
N MET A 1 -87.08 -3.09 -0.96
CA MET A 1 -85.74 -2.51 -0.86
C MET A 1 -84.76 -3.66 -0.83
N SER A 2 -84.14 -3.97 -1.97
CA SER A 2 -83.30 -5.15 -2.15
C SER A 2 -81.84 -4.75 -1.96
N ALA A 3 -81.09 -5.51 -1.15
CA ALA A 3 -79.69 -5.24 -0.84
C ALA A 3 -78.79 -5.38 -2.10
N PRO A 4 -77.71 -4.59 -2.22
CA PRO A 4 -76.79 -4.70 -3.36
C PRO A 4 -75.95 -5.98 -3.27
N GLU A 5 -75.80 -6.68 -4.39
CA GLU A 5 -75.02 -7.91 -4.49
C GLU A 5 -73.51 -7.65 -4.29
N PRO A 6 -72.77 -8.60 -3.67
CA PRO A 6 -71.33 -8.46 -3.47
C PRO A 6 -70.57 -8.60 -4.79
N ILE A 7 -69.70 -7.62 -5.09
CA ILE A 7 -68.80 -7.65 -6.25
C ILE A 7 -67.71 -8.71 -6.00
N ILE A 8 -67.86 -9.89 -6.61
CA ILE A 8 -66.84 -10.93 -6.60
C ILE A 8 -65.70 -10.49 -7.52
N THR A 9 -64.59 -10.05 -6.94
CA THR A 9 -63.39 -9.70 -7.72
C THR A 9 -62.62 -10.99 -8.00
N PRO A 10 -62.46 -11.44 -9.27
CA PRO A 10 -61.71 -12.66 -9.56
C PRO A 10 -60.23 -12.45 -9.20
N THR A 11 -59.73 -13.29 -8.29
CA THR A 11 -58.31 -13.33 -7.93
C THR A 11 -57.51 -13.71 -9.18
N PRO A 12 -56.45 -12.96 -9.56
CA PRO A 12 -55.66 -13.28 -10.73
C PRO A 12 -55.05 -14.68 -10.57
N SER A 13 -55.33 -15.56 -11.53
CA SER A 13 -54.78 -16.91 -11.55
C SER A 13 -53.27 -16.84 -11.73
N ILE A 14 -52.53 -17.30 -10.72
CA ILE A 14 -51.07 -17.42 -10.80
C ILE A 14 -50.78 -18.60 -11.74
N GLN A 15 -50.50 -18.30 -13.01
CA GLN A 15 -50.06 -19.31 -13.96
C GLN A 15 -48.66 -19.80 -13.56
N PRO A 16 -48.45 -21.12 -13.37
CA PRO A 16 -47.14 -21.66 -13.06
C PRO A 16 -46.21 -21.45 -14.25
N VAL A 17 -45.02 -20.92 -14.00
CA VAL A 17 -43.99 -20.73 -15.03
C VAL A 17 -43.56 -22.10 -15.55
N ILE A 18 -44.14 -22.52 -16.69
CA ILE A 18 -43.80 -23.77 -17.36
C ILE A 18 -42.38 -23.65 -17.89
N ARG A 19 -41.42 -24.36 -17.28
CA ARG A 19 -40.04 -24.40 -17.75
C ARG A 19 -39.96 -25.16 -19.07
N SER A 20 -39.98 -24.44 -20.19
CA SER A 20 -39.64 -24.98 -21.50
C SER A 20 -38.31 -25.76 -21.44
N ARG A 21 -38.32 -26.98 -21.97
CA ARG A 21 -37.15 -27.87 -22.09
C ARG A 21 -36.61 -27.94 -23.52
N VAL A 22 -37.15 -27.13 -24.43
CA VAL A 22 -36.90 -27.26 -25.89
C VAL A 22 -35.90 -26.21 -26.41
N LEU A 23 -35.53 -25.21 -25.61
CA LEU A 23 -34.57 -24.17 -25.98
C LEU A 23 -33.19 -24.41 -25.35
N PRO A 24 -32.07 -24.18 -26.07
CA PRO A 24 -30.72 -24.28 -25.53
C PRO A 24 -30.58 -23.43 -24.26
N ARG A 25 -30.33 -24.07 -23.12
CA ARG A 25 -30.17 -23.40 -21.82
C ARG A 25 -28.75 -22.85 -21.68
N ILE A 26 -28.33 -22.00 -22.59
CA ILE A 26 -27.12 -21.20 -22.34
C ILE A 26 -27.53 -20.11 -21.37
N SER A 27 -27.33 -20.38 -20.08
CA SER A 27 -27.60 -19.39 -19.04
C SER A 27 -26.70 -18.17 -19.25
N PHE A 28 -27.20 -16.98 -18.96
CA PHE A 28 -26.41 -15.75 -19.01
C PHE A 28 -25.09 -15.86 -18.20
N ARG A 29 -25.13 -16.61 -17.09
CA ARG A 29 -23.96 -16.93 -16.27
C ARG A 29 -22.90 -17.73 -17.03
N MET A 30 -23.32 -18.72 -17.82
CA MET A 30 -22.42 -19.52 -18.65
C MET A 30 -21.81 -18.68 -19.78
N MET A 31 -22.60 -17.79 -20.39
CA MET A 31 -22.10 -16.89 -21.43
C MET A 31 -21.09 -15.89 -20.85
N MET A 32 -21.38 -15.31 -19.68
CA MET A 32 -20.45 -14.45 -18.94
C MET A 32 -19.15 -15.20 -18.57
N ALA A 33 -19.25 -16.45 -18.12
CA ALA A 33 -18.08 -17.26 -17.77
C ALA A 33 -17.19 -17.53 -18.99
N ILE A 34 -17.78 -17.88 -20.13
CA ILE A 34 -17.03 -18.11 -21.38
C ILE A 34 -16.36 -16.82 -21.85
N THR A 35 -17.08 -15.69 -21.82
CA THR A 35 -16.51 -14.39 -22.19
C THR A 35 -15.38 -13.97 -21.25
N ALA A 36 -15.52 -14.20 -19.94
CA ALA A 36 -14.47 -13.90 -18.97
C ALA A 36 -13.20 -14.73 -19.21
N VAL A 37 -13.37 -16.03 -19.46
CA VAL A 37 -12.25 -16.93 -19.79
C VAL A 37 -11.57 -16.50 -21.10
N ALA A 38 -12.35 -16.19 -22.14
CA ALA A 38 -11.82 -15.70 -23.40
C ALA A 38 -11.08 -14.36 -23.26
N ALA A 39 -11.63 -13.42 -22.46
CA ALA A 39 -10.99 -12.14 -22.18
C ALA A 39 -9.67 -12.32 -21.42
N LEU A 40 -9.62 -13.24 -20.46
CA LEU A 40 -8.40 -13.56 -19.73
C LEU A 40 -7.32 -14.14 -20.64
N LEU A 41 -7.69 -15.12 -21.49
CA LEU A 41 -6.77 -15.71 -22.46
C LEU A 41 -6.27 -14.67 -23.48
N ALA A 42 -7.15 -13.77 -23.95
CA ALA A 42 -6.78 -12.67 -24.84
C ALA A 42 -5.84 -11.67 -24.16
N ALA A 43 -6.08 -11.33 -22.88
CA ALA A 43 -5.21 -10.46 -22.10
C ALA A 43 -3.82 -11.07 -21.91
N ILE A 44 -3.74 -12.38 -21.59
CA ILE A 44 -2.47 -13.11 -21.45
C ILE A 44 -1.73 -13.15 -22.78
N THR A 45 -2.41 -13.46 -23.88
CA THR A 45 -1.82 -13.53 -25.22
C THR A 45 -1.31 -12.16 -25.67
N ARG A 46 -2.05 -11.09 -25.36
CA ARG A 46 -1.65 -9.70 -25.63
C ARG A 46 -0.47 -9.27 -24.75
N ALA A 47 -0.44 -9.68 -23.49
CA ALA A 47 0.70 -9.44 -22.59
C ALA A 47 1.96 -10.19 -23.07
N ALA A 48 1.79 -11.39 -23.62
CA ALA A 48 2.89 -12.16 -24.22
C ALA A 48 3.40 -11.51 -25.52
N GLY A 49 2.52 -11.05 -26.41
CA GLY A 49 2.89 -10.34 -27.64
C GLY A 49 3.57 -8.98 -27.38
N ASN A 50 3.16 -8.28 -26.32
CA ASN A 50 3.79 -7.04 -25.86
C ASN A 50 4.86 -7.26 -24.79
N GLY A 51 5.29 -8.50 -24.57
CA GLY A 51 6.18 -8.87 -23.45
C GLY A 51 7.49 -8.06 -23.44
N ALA A 52 8.01 -7.73 -24.62
CA ALA A 52 9.20 -6.88 -24.76
C ALA A 52 8.96 -5.43 -24.30
N VAL A 53 7.76 -4.87 -24.50
CA VAL A 53 7.43 -3.50 -24.07
C VAL A 53 7.21 -3.46 -22.56
N PHE A 54 6.50 -4.46 -22.02
CA PHE A 54 6.28 -4.58 -20.58
C PHE A 54 7.59 -4.85 -19.82
N ALA A 55 8.44 -5.75 -20.33
CA ALA A 55 9.75 -6.02 -19.75
C ALA A 55 10.65 -4.78 -19.76
N LYS A 56 10.66 -4.00 -20.86
CA LYS A 56 11.41 -2.74 -20.93
C LYS A 56 10.91 -1.71 -19.91
N ALA A 57 9.59 -1.55 -19.76
CA ALA A 57 9.02 -0.64 -18.77
C ALA A 57 9.33 -1.08 -17.32
N ALA A 58 9.24 -2.38 -17.04
CA ALA A 58 9.59 -2.93 -15.73
C ALA A 58 11.08 -2.75 -15.40
N LEU A 59 11.97 -3.03 -16.36
CA LEU A 59 13.42 -2.78 -16.23
C LEU A 59 13.73 -1.30 -16.02
N ALA A 60 13.07 -0.40 -16.75
CA ALA A 60 13.27 1.04 -16.59
C ALA A 60 12.82 1.51 -15.19
N ALA A 61 11.66 1.06 -14.71
CA ALA A 61 11.19 1.38 -13.36
C ALA A 61 12.15 0.84 -12.29
N LEU A 62 12.55 -0.43 -12.40
CA LEU A 62 13.50 -1.05 -11.47
C LEU A 62 14.86 -0.33 -11.51
N GLY A 63 15.34 0.03 -12.70
CA GLY A 63 16.57 0.80 -12.89
C GLY A 63 16.49 2.18 -12.25
N PHE A 64 15.35 2.87 -12.36
CA PHE A 64 15.13 4.16 -11.70
C PHE A 64 15.19 4.04 -10.18
N PHE A 65 14.51 3.05 -9.59
CA PHE A 65 14.59 2.79 -8.15
C PHE A 65 16.02 2.45 -7.72
N ALA A 66 16.70 1.58 -8.45
CA ALA A 66 18.09 1.21 -8.16
C ALA A 66 19.02 2.44 -8.22
N ALA A 67 18.87 3.30 -9.22
CA ALA A 67 19.63 4.54 -9.34
C ALA A 67 19.35 5.51 -8.20
N PHE A 68 18.09 5.67 -7.80
CA PHE A 68 17.70 6.49 -6.66
C PHE A 68 18.37 6.01 -5.35
N PHE A 69 18.30 4.71 -5.07
CA PHE A 69 18.96 4.12 -3.90
C PHE A 69 20.48 4.25 -3.98
N ALA A 70 21.08 4.11 -5.16
CA ALA A 70 22.51 4.29 -5.35
C ALA A 70 22.95 5.74 -5.05
N ILE A 71 22.20 6.73 -5.53
CA ILE A 71 22.46 8.16 -5.24
C ILE A 71 22.31 8.43 -3.74
N ALA A 72 21.24 7.92 -3.11
CA ALA A 72 21.02 8.07 -1.68
C ALA A 72 22.15 7.42 -0.85
N ALA A 73 22.57 6.20 -1.22
CA ALA A 73 23.69 5.51 -0.57
C ALA A 73 25.00 6.26 -0.75
N PHE A 74 25.24 6.84 -1.93
CA PHE A 74 26.42 7.67 -2.18
C PHE A 74 26.41 8.95 -1.32
N ALA A 75 25.29 9.66 -1.29
CA ALA A 75 25.12 10.84 -0.44
C ALA A 75 25.33 10.50 1.05
N PHE A 76 24.82 9.34 1.49
CA PHE A 76 25.04 8.83 2.83
C PHE A 76 26.52 8.53 3.09
N LEU A 77 27.22 7.86 2.18
CA LEU A 77 28.65 7.57 2.30
C LEU A 77 29.50 8.84 2.39
N VAL A 78 29.19 9.85 1.57
CA VAL A 78 29.85 11.16 1.63
C VAL A 78 29.60 11.83 2.97
N SER A 79 28.34 11.88 3.43
CA SER A 79 27.98 12.44 4.73
C SER A 79 28.69 11.70 5.87
N TRP A 80 28.74 10.36 5.82
CA TRP A 80 29.43 9.52 6.79
C TRP A 80 30.93 9.77 6.81
N LEU A 81 31.56 9.91 5.64
CA LEU A 81 32.97 10.24 5.54
C LEU A 81 33.26 11.61 6.13
N VAL A 82 32.45 12.62 5.81
CA VAL A 82 32.55 13.96 6.39
C VAL A 82 32.38 13.90 7.90
N ALA A 83 31.40 13.17 8.42
CA ALA A 83 31.21 12.98 9.86
C ALA A 83 32.45 12.33 10.50
N ARG A 84 33.04 11.31 9.86
CA ARG A 84 34.25 10.64 10.35
C ARG A 84 35.48 11.56 10.37
N LEU A 85 35.59 12.49 9.42
CA LEU A 85 36.70 13.44 9.34
C LEU A 85 36.50 14.66 10.26
N THR A 86 35.25 15.09 10.44
CA THR A 86 34.91 16.32 11.19
C THR A 86 34.74 16.05 12.68
N ILE A 87 34.20 14.88 13.04
CA ILE A 87 34.23 14.38 14.41
C ILE A 87 35.66 13.91 14.67
N GLY A 88 36.55 14.88 14.95
CA GLY A 88 37.79 14.60 15.65
C GLY A 88 37.47 13.83 16.93
N ARG A 89 38.41 13.00 17.43
CA ARG A 89 38.28 12.34 18.73
C ARG A 89 37.73 13.37 19.71
N VAL A 90 36.49 13.19 20.16
CA VAL A 90 35.85 14.12 21.09
C VAL A 90 36.72 14.09 22.32
N ASP A 91 37.53 15.13 22.47
CA ASP A 91 38.56 15.17 23.49
C ASP A 91 37.86 15.38 24.82
N GLN A 92 37.53 14.28 25.49
CA GLN A 92 36.86 14.28 26.80
C GLN A 92 37.71 14.95 27.89
N SER A 93 38.97 15.26 27.59
CA SER A 93 39.90 16.00 28.44
C SER A 93 39.76 17.53 28.33
N ARG A 94 38.85 18.03 27.47
CA ARG A 94 38.64 19.47 27.29
C ARG A 94 38.10 20.10 28.58
N GLN A 95 38.91 20.96 29.18
CA GLN A 95 38.62 21.67 30.43
C GLN A 95 37.27 22.40 30.36
N GLY A 96 36.40 22.17 31.35
CA GLY A 96 35.03 22.70 31.39
C GLY A 96 33.97 21.87 30.65
N SER A 97 34.31 20.67 30.17
CA SER A 97 33.31 19.73 29.63
C SER A 97 32.48 19.13 30.77
N PRO A 98 31.13 19.18 30.71
CA PRO A 98 30.26 18.62 31.74
C PRO A 98 30.31 17.08 31.83
N PHE A 99 31.06 16.43 30.93
CA PHE A 99 31.27 14.99 30.85
C PHE A 99 32.76 14.61 30.91
N ALA A 100 33.65 15.55 31.27
CA ALA A 100 35.04 15.22 31.54
C ALA A 100 35.11 14.25 32.72
N LYS A 101 35.87 13.16 32.58
CA LYS A 101 35.97 12.12 33.62
C LYS A 101 36.71 12.62 34.87
N ASP A 102 37.57 13.62 34.69
CA ASP A 102 38.49 14.10 35.71
C ASP A 102 38.06 15.45 36.31
N GLU A 103 36.98 16.08 35.81
CA GLU A 103 36.45 17.33 36.35
C GLU A 103 35.00 17.15 36.80
N LEU A 104 34.71 17.58 38.04
CA LEU A 104 33.34 17.71 38.50
C LEU A 104 32.64 18.78 37.66
N PRO A 105 31.40 18.54 37.20
CA PRO A 105 30.67 19.54 36.44
C PRO A 105 30.59 20.84 37.25
N PRO A 106 30.77 22.00 36.61
CA PRO A 106 30.79 23.28 37.31
C PRO A 106 29.50 23.44 38.11
N GLN A 107 29.65 23.64 39.42
CA GLN A 107 28.53 23.65 40.34
C GLN A 107 27.67 24.91 40.10
N LEU A 108 26.55 24.75 39.40
CA LEU A 108 25.62 25.84 39.03
C LEU A 108 24.92 26.47 40.25
N LEU A 109 24.88 25.77 41.39
CA LEU A 109 24.16 26.19 42.59
C LEU A 109 25.11 26.24 43.78
N LYS A 110 25.28 27.43 44.35
CA LYS A 110 26.01 27.61 45.61
C LYS A 110 25.36 26.72 46.69
N PRO A 111 26.12 25.92 47.46
CA PRO A 111 25.58 25.14 48.57
C PRO A 111 24.78 26.04 49.52
N ARG A 112 23.59 25.60 49.92
CA ARG A 112 22.78 26.31 50.92
C ARG A 112 23.52 26.22 52.26
N GLU A 113 23.87 27.38 52.82
CA GLU A 113 24.48 27.48 54.14
C GLU A 113 23.49 26.90 55.17
N ARG A 114 23.96 25.97 56.00
CA ARG A 114 23.18 25.43 57.12
C ARG A 114 23.18 26.52 58.20
N GLU A 115 22.03 27.13 58.45
CA GLU A 115 21.85 27.96 59.65
C GLU A 115 22.08 27.07 60.88
N LEU A 116 23.12 27.39 61.64
CA LEU A 116 23.47 26.80 62.93
C LEU A 116 22.95 27.72 64.04
#